data_AF-A0A1Y1HRN5-F1
#
_entry.id   AF-A0A1Y1HRN5-F1
#
_cell.length_a   1.000
_cell.length_b   1.000
_cell.length_c   1.000
_cell.angle_alpha   90.00
_cell.angle_beta   90.00
_cell.angle_gamma   90.00
#
_symmetry.space_group_name_H-M   'P 1'
#
loop_
_entity.id
_entity.type
_entity.pdbx_description
1 polymer ?
#
loop_
_entity_poly.entity_id
_entity_poly.type
_entity_poly.pdbx_seq_one_letter_code
_entity_poly.pdbx_strand_id
1 'polypeptide(L)'
;MLRGSGERSIVTEFRQRSLSAFVVWTFQGVVYVLVRLCRSLVASVTLSIGNLLVAVALLPHDAVITYWTLVRTRVLGRNVKILALLLLLVPLVAWPFAVLTASVIGGPVLVIFGQVVYGDAFQRRPILLSALECIKDFASWNYDNYFGYLREFRERAVEKPYDISLLHLAECIFAGVLGMLVDGTLVTALALRSFFPILWFNLRRTWSSEGILSRKGAVFFSIIWPFILLAMVLMAMLGGFVAGLGASVIVWEEQDVHMGFKYIVAAAAEFDEVFRRWSGEDVVLLKPSYSTRASTASEMFSFRILKGSI
;
A
#
# COMPACT_ATOMS: atom_id res chain seq x y z
N MET A 1 -8.28 -69.53 0.39
CA MET A 1 -9.20 -68.49 0.87
C MET A 1 -8.64 -67.57 1.99
N LEU A 2 -7.35 -67.63 2.36
CA LEU A 2 -6.81 -66.84 3.51
C LEU A 2 -5.93 -65.63 3.13
N ARG A 3 -5.71 -65.34 1.84
CA ARG A 3 -4.81 -64.24 1.41
C ARG A 3 -5.46 -62.84 1.47
N GLY A 4 -6.79 -62.76 1.62
CA GLY A 4 -7.55 -61.50 1.55
C GLY A 4 -7.96 -60.85 2.88
N SER A 5 -7.62 -61.44 4.04
CA SER A 5 -7.87 -60.82 5.36
C SER A 5 -6.70 -59.97 5.85
N GLY A 6 -5.46 -60.39 5.59
CA GLY A 6 -4.24 -59.67 5.98
C GLY A 6 -4.06 -58.33 5.24
N GLU A 7 -4.28 -58.31 3.92
CA GLU A 7 -4.22 -57.06 3.13
C GLU A 7 -5.28 -56.04 3.56
N ARG A 8 -6.50 -56.50 3.90
CA ARG A 8 -7.54 -55.60 4.41
C ARG A 8 -7.17 -55.00 5.76
N SER A 9 -6.56 -55.77 6.65
CA SER A 9 -6.07 -55.30 7.96
C SER A 9 -4.99 -54.22 7.81
N ILE A 10 -4.02 -54.42 6.92
CA ILE A 10 -2.91 -53.48 6.70
C ILE A 10 -3.42 -52.18 6.07
N VAL A 11 -4.35 -52.27 5.10
CA VAL A 11 -4.95 -51.08 4.48
C VAL A 11 -5.80 -50.30 5.48
N THR A 12 -6.55 -50.97 6.37
CA THR A 12 -7.31 -50.28 7.43
C THR A 12 -6.40 -49.62 8.46
N GLU A 13 -5.31 -50.27 8.86
CA GLU A 13 -4.37 -49.72 9.83
C GLU A 13 -3.57 -48.54 9.24
N PHE A 14 -3.15 -48.64 7.99
CA PHE A 14 -2.51 -47.53 7.27
C PHE A 14 -3.46 -46.34 7.08
N ARG A 15 -4.74 -46.60 6.73
CA ARG A 15 -5.78 -45.57 6.64
C ARG A 15 -6.07 -44.92 7.98
N GLN A 16 -6.07 -45.68 9.07
CA GLN A 16 -6.31 -45.16 10.42
C GLN A 16 -5.14 -44.30 10.90
N ARG A 17 -3.89 -44.72 10.64
CA ARG A 17 -2.68 -43.94 10.95
C ARG A 17 -2.56 -42.68 10.11
N SER A 18 -2.93 -42.73 8.82
CA SER A 18 -2.92 -41.54 7.95
C SER A 18 -4.02 -40.56 8.34
N LEU A 19 -5.21 -41.04 8.74
CA LEU A 19 -6.27 -40.19 9.29
C LEU A 19 -5.87 -39.54 10.62
N SER A 20 -5.25 -40.28 11.55
CA SER A 20 -4.78 -39.70 12.81
C SER A 20 -3.67 -38.68 12.58
N ALA A 21 -2.72 -38.95 11.68
CA ALA A 21 -1.67 -38.01 11.32
C ALA A 21 -2.25 -36.73 10.69
N PHE A 22 -3.24 -36.88 9.79
CA PHE A 22 -3.93 -35.76 9.18
C PHE A 22 -4.72 -34.91 10.18
N VAL A 23 -5.41 -35.54 11.14
CA VAL A 23 -6.12 -34.83 12.23
C VAL A 23 -5.13 -34.07 13.11
N VAL A 24 -3.99 -34.67 13.47
CA VAL A 24 -2.95 -33.98 14.25
C VAL A 24 -2.37 -32.80 13.47
N TRP A 25 -2.08 -32.97 12.18
CA TRP A 25 -1.49 -31.92 11.34
C TRP A 25 -2.45 -30.75 11.13
N THR A 26 -3.73 -31.04 10.88
CA THR A 26 -4.77 -30.01 10.75
C THR A 26 -5.02 -29.29 12.07
N PHE A 27 -5.05 -30.00 13.19
CA PHE A 27 -5.18 -29.39 14.52
C PHE A 27 -3.97 -28.49 14.85
N GLN A 28 -2.75 -28.95 14.62
CA GLN A 28 -1.54 -28.15 14.79
C GLN A 28 -1.54 -26.92 13.87
N GLY A 29 -1.95 -27.08 12.61
CA GLY A 29 -2.11 -25.97 11.67
C GLY A 29 -3.12 -24.92 12.14
N VAL A 30 -4.28 -25.35 12.64
CA VAL A 30 -5.32 -24.44 13.17
C VAL A 30 -4.82 -23.70 14.41
N VAL A 31 -4.20 -24.41 15.36
CA VAL A 31 -3.62 -23.78 16.57
C VAL A 31 -2.54 -22.77 16.16
N TYR A 32 -1.69 -23.11 15.20
CA TYR A 32 -0.64 -22.24 14.70
C TYR A 32 -1.20 -20.95 14.08
N VAL A 33 -2.22 -21.06 13.24
CA VAL A 33 -2.90 -19.91 12.63
C VAL A 33 -3.59 -19.05 13.68
N LEU A 34 -4.29 -19.66 14.65
CA LEU A 34 -4.96 -18.92 15.73
C LEU A 34 -3.96 -18.14 16.59
N VAL A 35 -2.85 -18.77 17.00
CA VAL A 35 -1.82 -18.08 17.79
C VAL A 35 -1.23 -16.90 17.02
N ARG A 36 -1.00 -17.05 15.71
CA ARG A 36 -0.52 -15.95 14.85
C ARG A 36 -1.53 -14.81 14.75
N LEU A 37 -2.82 -15.12 14.55
CA LEU A 37 -3.89 -14.12 14.51
C LEU A 37 -4.00 -13.36 15.83
N CYS A 38 -3.94 -14.06 16.96
CA CYS A 38 -3.93 -13.41 18.28
C CYS A 38 -2.72 -12.48 18.43
N ARG A 39 -1.52 -12.92 18.04
CA ARG A 39 -0.31 -12.07 18.09
C ARG A 39 -0.42 -10.86 17.17
N SER A 40 -0.96 -11.00 15.96
CA SER A 40 -1.12 -9.88 15.03
C SER A 40 -2.14 -8.87 15.54
N LEU A 41 -3.23 -9.31 16.17
CA LEU A 41 -4.22 -8.41 16.76
C LEU A 41 -3.62 -7.61 17.92
N VAL A 42 -2.88 -8.26 18.82
CA VAL A 42 -2.18 -7.58 19.92
C VAL A 42 -1.17 -6.57 19.37
N ALA A 43 -0.42 -6.93 18.32
CA ALA A 43 0.51 -6.03 17.66
C ALA A 43 -0.22 -4.81 17.05
N SER A 44 -1.28 -5.02 16.27
CA SER A 44 -2.07 -3.92 15.67
C SER A 44 -2.63 -2.96 16.70
N VAL A 45 -3.19 -3.48 17.79
CA VAL A 45 -3.76 -2.64 18.86
C VAL A 45 -2.66 -1.82 19.53
N THR A 46 -1.55 -2.46 19.87
CA THR A 46 -0.42 -1.78 20.54
C THR A 46 0.18 -0.70 19.64
N LEU A 47 0.44 -1.02 18.37
CA LEU A 47 0.95 -0.08 17.38
C LEU A 47 -0.03 1.08 17.14
N SER A 48 -1.33 0.78 17.02
CA SER A 48 -2.34 1.81 16.77
C SER A 48 -2.43 2.80 17.92
N ILE A 49 -2.47 2.32 19.17
CA ILE A 49 -2.52 3.20 20.35
C ILE A 49 -1.22 4.00 20.47
N GLY A 50 -0.07 3.33 20.37
CA GLY A 50 1.24 3.96 20.54
C GLY A 50 1.53 5.01 19.46
N ASN A 51 1.38 4.65 18.19
CA ASN A 51 1.64 5.56 17.08
C ASN A 51 0.62 6.71 17.02
N LEU A 52 -0.65 6.46 17.35
CA LEU A 52 -1.64 7.54 17.42
C LEU A 52 -1.32 8.51 18.55
N LEU A 53 -0.89 8.02 19.71
CA LEU A 53 -0.46 8.88 20.82
C LEU A 53 0.73 9.75 20.41
N VAL A 54 1.74 9.14 19.77
CA VAL A 54 2.90 9.86 19.22
C VAL A 54 2.46 10.90 18.20
N ALA A 55 1.60 10.53 17.24
CA ALA A 55 1.12 11.42 16.20
C ALA A 55 0.33 12.61 16.76
N VAL A 56 -0.58 12.38 17.72
CA VAL A 56 -1.38 13.43 18.36
C VAL A 56 -0.51 14.35 19.23
N ALA A 57 0.48 13.79 19.93
CA ALA A 57 1.41 14.57 20.75
C ALA A 57 2.34 15.46 19.90
N LEU A 58 2.79 14.96 18.75
CA LEU A 58 3.63 15.71 17.80
C LEU A 58 2.84 16.70 16.94
N LEU A 59 1.56 16.42 16.66
CA LEU A 59 0.71 17.25 15.79
C LEU A 59 0.77 18.76 16.07
N PRO A 60 0.60 19.25 17.32
CA PRO A 60 0.64 20.70 17.58
C PRO A 60 2.02 21.30 17.31
N HIS A 61 3.08 20.56 17.61
CA HIS A 61 4.45 20.97 17.38
C HIS A 61 4.75 21.06 15.88
N ASP A 62 4.37 20.02 15.13
CA ASP A 62 4.57 19.94 13.69
C ASP A 62 3.75 20.99 12.94
N ALA A 63 2.52 21.27 13.41
CA ALA A 63 1.71 22.36 12.89
C ALA A 63 2.43 23.70 13.05
N VAL A 64 2.87 24.04 14.27
CA VAL A 64 3.51 25.33 14.55
C VAL A 64 4.77 25.52 13.71
N ILE A 65 5.65 24.52 13.64
CA ILE A 65 6.91 24.62 12.90
C ILE A 65 6.66 24.71 11.39
N THR A 66 5.66 24.01 10.87
CA THR A 66 5.33 24.06 9.45
C THR A 66 4.71 25.38 9.05
N TYR A 67 3.76 25.88 9.83
CA TYR A 67 3.21 27.23 9.64
C TYR A 67 4.32 28.28 9.68
N TRP A 68 5.21 28.19 10.67
CA TRP A 68 6.32 29.12 10.79
C TRP A 68 7.28 29.05 9.60
N THR A 69 7.61 27.84 9.15
CA THR A 69 8.48 27.59 8.00
C THR A 69 7.88 28.12 6.69
N LEU A 70 6.58 27.89 6.45
CA LEU A 70 5.89 28.38 5.24
C LEU A 70 5.80 29.92 5.19
N VAL A 71 5.62 30.58 6.33
CA VAL A 71 5.61 32.05 6.38
C VAL A 71 7.01 32.60 6.10
N ARG A 72 8.04 32.01 6.74
CA ARG A 72 9.44 32.49 6.67
C ARG A 72 10.19 32.13 5.39
N THR A 73 9.80 31.06 4.69
CA THR A 73 10.54 30.60 3.49
C THR A 73 10.54 31.69 2.41
N ARG A 74 11.68 31.82 1.71
CA ARG A 74 11.82 32.69 0.53
C ARG A 74 11.58 31.95 -0.79
N VAL A 75 11.41 30.63 -0.71
CA VAL A 75 11.25 29.72 -1.85
C VAL A 75 9.90 29.90 -2.53
N LEU A 76 8.84 30.17 -1.77
CA LEU A 76 7.46 30.23 -2.27
C LEU A 76 7.03 31.68 -2.55
N GLY A 77 6.37 31.90 -3.69
CA GLY A 77 5.69 33.14 -4.07
C GLY A 77 4.42 33.38 -3.23
N ARG A 78 3.83 34.57 -3.35
CA ARG A 78 2.73 35.00 -2.45
C ARG A 78 1.48 34.13 -2.60
N ASN A 79 1.10 33.80 -3.83
CA ASN A 79 -0.10 33.00 -4.08
C ASN A 79 0.08 31.56 -3.59
N VAL A 80 1.26 30.98 -3.85
CA VAL A 80 1.59 29.61 -3.45
C VAL A 80 1.70 29.49 -1.93
N LYS A 81 2.17 30.52 -1.22
CA LYS A 81 2.15 30.56 0.24
C LYS A 81 0.73 30.49 0.80
N ILE A 82 -0.19 31.31 0.28
CA ILE A 82 -1.58 31.31 0.73
C ILE A 82 -2.21 29.95 0.47
N LEU A 83 -2.00 29.38 -0.72
CA LEU A 83 -2.49 28.05 -1.04
C LEU A 83 -1.90 26.99 -0.12
N ALA A 84 -0.58 26.98 0.08
CA ALA A 84 0.09 26.00 0.94
C ALA A 84 -0.43 26.08 2.37
N LEU A 85 -0.69 27.28 2.89
CA LEU A 85 -1.26 27.49 4.22
C LEU A 85 -2.69 26.96 4.34
N LEU A 86 -3.52 27.12 3.29
CA LEU A 86 -4.88 26.58 3.24
C LEU A 86 -4.86 25.06 3.10
N LEU A 87 -4.00 24.53 2.21
CA LEU A 87 -3.91 23.11 1.95
C LEU A 87 -3.27 22.35 3.11
N LEU A 88 -2.42 22.99 3.93
CA LEU A 88 -1.77 22.38 5.08
C LEU A 88 -2.76 21.78 6.09
N LEU A 89 -3.97 22.34 6.17
CA LEU A 89 -5.01 21.80 7.04
C LEU A 89 -5.40 20.37 6.63
N VAL A 90 -5.37 20.04 5.34
CA VAL A 90 -5.76 18.72 4.82
C VAL A 90 -4.78 17.63 5.29
N PRO A 91 -3.45 17.72 5.06
CA PRO A 91 -2.49 16.78 5.64
C PRO A 91 -2.54 16.73 7.16
N LEU A 92 -2.75 17.87 7.84
CA LEU A 92 -2.76 17.90 9.30
C LEU A 92 -3.92 17.07 9.88
N VAL A 93 -5.12 17.18 9.28
CA VAL A 93 -6.27 16.37 9.67
C VAL A 93 -6.14 14.92 9.18
N ALA A 94 -5.59 14.71 7.99
CA ALA A 94 -5.43 13.38 7.41
C ALA A 94 -4.37 12.52 8.13
N TRP A 95 -3.34 13.15 8.70
CA TRP A 95 -2.18 12.45 9.27
C TRP A 95 -2.54 11.43 10.37
N PRO A 96 -3.32 11.75 11.41
CA PRO A 96 -3.74 10.76 12.40
C PRO A 96 -4.49 9.56 11.81
N PHE A 97 -5.32 9.79 10.79
CA PHE A 97 -6.03 8.70 10.11
C PHE A 97 -5.08 7.82 9.30
N ALA A 98 -4.11 8.41 8.62
CA ALA A 98 -3.08 7.67 7.89
C ALA A 98 -2.20 6.84 8.84
N VAL A 99 -1.83 7.40 10.00
CA VAL A 99 -1.07 6.68 11.03
C VAL A 99 -1.88 5.51 11.59
N LEU A 100 -3.18 5.71 11.82
CA LEU A 100 -4.08 4.66 12.30
C LEU A 100 -4.21 3.52 11.29
N THR A 101 -4.50 3.82 10.02
CA THR A 101 -4.64 2.80 8.97
C THR A 101 -3.35 2.03 8.76
N ALA A 102 -2.20 2.73 8.71
CA ALA A 102 -0.88 2.11 8.61
C ALA A 102 -0.58 1.21 9.81
N SER A 103 -0.96 1.60 11.03
CA SER A 103 -0.70 0.82 12.24
C SER A 103 -1.56 -0.45 12.33
N VAL A 104 -2.82 -0.38 11.86
CA VAL A 104 -3.71 -1.55 11.77
C VAL A 104 -3.11 -2.60 10.83
N ILE A 105 -2.58 -2.17 9.68
CA ILE A 105 -1.92 -3.04 8.69
C ILE A 105 -0.54 -3.50 9.17
N GLY A 106 0.19 -2.63 9.87
CA GLY A 106 1.54 -2.87 10.37
C GLY A 106 1.63 -4.05 11.35
N GLY A 107 0.59 -4.29 12.15
CA GLY A 107 0.57 -5.43 13.08
C GLY A 107 0.71 -6.81 12.42
N PRO A 108 -0.15 -7.17 11.45
CA PRO A 108 0.00 -8.38 10.64
C PRO A 108 1.33 -8.43 9.91
N VAL A 109 1.77 -7.32 9.31
CA VAL A 109 3.04 -7.23 8.57
C VAL A 109 4.21 -7.58 9.50
N LEU A 110 4.27 -6.99 10.70
CA LEU A 110 5.30 -7.25 11.68
C LEU A 110 5.34 -8.73 12.11
N VAL A 111 4.19 -9.37 12.29
CA VAL A 111 4.13 -10.79 12.67
C VAL A 111 4.54 -11.71 11.52
N ILE A 112 4.06 -11.45 10.31
CA ILE A 112 4.34 -12.28 9.14
C ILE A 112 5.79 -12.12 8.69
N PHE A 113 6.22 -10.88 8.46
CA PHE A 113 7.57 -10.59 7.97
C PHE A 113 8.64 -10.69 9.06
N GLY A 114 8.32 -10.38 10.32
CA GLY A 114 9.26 -10.53 11.43
C GLY A 114 9.76 -11.97 11.56
N GLN A 115 8.90 -12.96 11.31
CA GLN A 115 9.33 -14.36 11.27
C GLN A 115 10.17 -14.69 10.03
N VAL A 116 9.85 -14.11 8.86
CA VAL A 116 10.62 -14.33 7.63
C VAL A 116 12.04 -13.77 7.77
N VAL A 117 12.20 -12.62 8.42
CA VAL A 117 13.47 -11.92 8.57
C VAL A 117 14.30 -12.47 9.74
N TYR A 118 13.68 -12.69 10.90
CA TYR A 118 14.39 -13.02 12.15
C TYR A 118 14.21 -14.48 12.59
N GLY A 119 13.46 -15.29 11.82
CA GLY A 119 13.25 -16.71 12.07
C GLY A 119 12.55 -17.01 13.41
N ASP A 120 12.87 -18.18 13.96
CA ASP A 120 12.24 -18.69 15.20
C ASP A 120 12.54 -17.85 16.45
N ALA A 121 13.62 -17.05 16.42
CA ALA A 121 13.97 -16.13 17.51
C ALA A 121 12.88 -15.06 17.70
N PHE A 122 12.21 -14.63 16.63
CA PHE A 122 11.12 -13.67 16.70
C PHE A 122 9.87 -14.23 17.38
N GLN A 123 9.59 -15.51 17.17
CA GLN A 123 8.42 -16.16 17.77
C GLN A 123 8.54 -16.26 19.30
N ARG A 124 9.77 -16.42 19.80
CA ARG A 124 10.09 -16.46 21.23
C ARG A 124 10.10 -15.08 21.90
N ARG A 125 10.24 -14.00 21.13
CA ARG A 125 10.18 -12.63 21.66
C ARG A 125 8.74 -12.25 22.02
N PRO A 126 8.55 -11.50 23.12
CA PRO A 126 7.24 -10.95 23.46
C PRO A 126 6.86 -9.88 22.43
N ILE A 127 5.68 -10.04 21.83
CA ILE A 127 5.20 -9.18 20.73
C ILE A 127 5.10 -7.70 21.14
N LEU A 128 4.85 -7.44 22.42
CA LEU A 128 4.78 -6.09 22.98
C LEU A 128 6.12 -5.36 22.89
N LEU A 129 7.26 -6.03 23.14
CA LEU A 129 8.56 -5.39 23.03
C LEU A 129 8.85 -4.99 21.58
N SER A 130 8.58 -5.90 20.62
CA SER A 130 8.76 -5.58 19.20
C SER A 130 7.84 -4.46 18.73
N ALA A 131 6.60 -4.40 19.21
CA ALA A 131 5.70 -3.30 18.90
C ALA A 131 6.19 -1.96 19.50
N LEU A 132 6.70 -1.97 20.74
CA LEU A 132 7.26 -0.78 21.39
C LEU A 132 8.53 -0.28 20.70
N GLU A 133 9.40 -1.18 20.24
CA GLU A 133 10.55 -0.83 19.40
C GLU A 133 10.09 -0.11 18.13
N CYS A 134 9.09 -0.64 17.41
CA CYS A 134 8.54 0.03 16.23
C CYS A 134 7.89 1.38 16.53
N ILE A 135 7.21 1.55 17.67
CA ILE A 135 6.64 2.85 18.07
C ILE A 135 7.77 3.85 18.35
N LYS A 136 8.85 3.41 19.00
CA LYS A 136 10.02 4.24 19.26
C LYS A 136 10.70 4.66 17.96
N ASP A 137 10.87 3.72 17.03
CA ASP A 137 11.45 3.98 15.72
C ASP A 137 10.57 4.92 14.89
N PHE A 138 9.24 4.78 14.97
CA PHE A 138 8.31 5.72 14.36
C PHE A 138 8.47 7.13 14.96
N ALA A 139 8.55 7.25 16.29
CA ALA A 139 8.71 8.54 16.96
C ALA A 139 10.05 9.22 16.60
N SER A 140 11.16 8.48 16.60
CA SER A 140 12.47 9.02 16.19
C SER A 140 12.49 9.41 14.72
N TRP A 141 11.93 8.56 13.84
CA TRP A 141 11.87 8.85 12.41
C TRP A 141 11.09 10.13 12.11
N ASN A 142 9.95 10.35 12.78
CA ASN A 142 9.19 11.59 12.63
C ASN A 142 9.98 12.80 13.11
N TYR A 143 10.67 12.70 14.24
CA TYR A 143 11.45 13.81 14.76
C TYR A 143 12.63 14.16 13.83
N ASP A 144 13.46 13.19 13.49
CA ASP A 144 14.73 13.47 12.79
C ASP A 144 14.53 13.89 11.33
N ASN A 145 13.69 13.17 10.59
CA ASN A 145 13.54 13.40 9.14
C ASN A 145 12.69 14.65 8.85
N TYR A 146 11.64 14.88 9.64
CA TYR A 146 10.73 16.00 9.40
C TYR A 146 11.40 17.35 9.67
N PHE A 147 12.12 17.47 10.80
CA PHE A 147 12.83 18.72 11.12
C PHE A 147 13.99 18.99 10.17
N GLY A 148 14.73 17.94 9.78
CA GLY A 148 15.77 18.06 8.76
C GLY A 148 15.21 18.66 7.47
N TYR A 149 14.11 18.09 6.96
CA TYR A 149 13.46 18.55 5.74
C TYR A 149 12.94 19.99 5.84
N LEU A 150 12.18 20.32 6.90
CA LEU A 150 11.62 21.67 7.06
C LEU A 150 12.72 22.73 7.24
N ARG A 151 13.80 22.39 7.92
CA ARG A 151 14.95 23.29 8.09
C ARG A 151 15.61 23.57 6.75
N GLU A 152 15.91 22.54 5.96
CA GLU A 152 16.51 22.70 4.64
C GLU A 152 15.59 23.53 3.73
N PHE A 153 14.28 23.24 3.73
CA PHE A 153 13.30 23.96 2.93
C PHE A 153 13.18 25.45 3.31
N ARG A 154 13.39 25.78 4.59
CA ARG A 154 13.40 27.17 5.09
C ARG A 154 14.66 27.92 4.69
N GLU A 155 15.80 27.25 4.76
CA GLU A 155 17.13 27.85 4.56
C GLU A 155 17.56 27.89 3.09
N ARG A 156 16.87 27.14 2.21
CA ARG A 156 17.12 27.14 0.78
C ARG A 156 16.91 28.54 0.18
N ALA A 157 18.00 29.13 -0.29
CA ALA A 157 17.98 30.38 -1.04
C ALA A 157 17.72 30.07 -2.52
N VAL A 158 16.73 30.75 -3.11
CA VAL A 158 16.38 30.62 -4.53
C VAL A 158 16.40 32.02 -5.14
N GLU A 159 16.99 32.16 -6.33
CA GLU A 159 17.10 33.44 -7.04
C GLU A 159 15.74 34.03 -7.42
N LYS A 160 14.77 33.16 -7.76
CA LYS A 160 13.39 33.54 -8.09
C LYS A 160 12.41 32.70 -7.27
N PRO A 161 11.57 33.33 -6.43
CA PRO A 161 10.51 32.62 -5.73
C PRO A 161 9.56 31.92 -6.70
N TYR A 162 9.11 30.72 -6.37
CA TYR A 162 8.12 29.98 -7.15
C TYR A 162 6.76 30.66 -7.03
N ASP A 163 6.40 31.48 -8.01
CA ASP A 163 5.07 32.08 -8.10
C ASP A 163 4.31 31.45 -9.27
N ILE A 164 3.10 30.98 -8.99
CA ILE A 164 2.24 30.31 -9.96
C ILE A 164 1.03 31.21 -10.18
N SER A 165 0.64 31.40 -11.44
CA SER A 165 -0.60 32.10 -11.76
C SER A 165 -1.79 31.26 -11.28
N LEU A 166 -2.85 31.92 -10.79
CA LEU A 166 -4.03 31.21 -10.27
C LEU A 166 -4.69 30.33 -11.34
N LEU A 167 -4.57 30.72 -12.62
CA LEU A 167 -5.06 29.94 -13.75
C LEU A 167 -4.26 28.64 -13.90
N HIS A 168 -2.93 28.72 -13.90
CA HIS A 168 -2.05 27.55 -14.01
C HIS A 168 -2.21 26.61 -12.81
N LEU A 169 -2.47 27.17 -11.63
CA LEU A 169 -2.79 26.39 -10.45
C LEU A 169 -4.09 25.60 -10.60
N ALA A 170 -5.13 26.22 -11.16
CA ALA A 170 -6.40 25.53 -11.43
C ALA A 170 -6.20 24.38 -12.44
N GLU A 171 -5.34 24.58 -13.44
CA GLU A 171 -4.95 23.53 -14.39
C GLU A 171 -4.20 22.37 -13.71
N CYS A 172 -3.28 22.66 -12.79
CA CYS A 172 -2.62 21.61 -11.99
C CYS A 172 -3.61 20.82 -11.13
N ILE A 173 -4.56 21.49 -10.47
CA ILE A 173 -5.60 20.84 -9.67
C ILE A 173 -6.47 19.96 -10.56
N PHE A 174 -6.89 20.49 -11.72
CA PHE A 174 -7.71 19.76 -12.68
C PHE A 174 -7.01 18.49 -13.18
N ALA A 175 -5.74 18.59 -13.57
CA ALA A 175 -4.93 17.44 -13.96
C ALA A 175 -4.78 16.42 -12.83
N GLY A 176 -4.58 16.87 -11.59
CA GLY A 176 -4.45 15.97 -10.44
C GLY A 176 -5.72 15.21 -10.10
N VAL A 177 -6.88 15.91 -10.10
CA VAL A 177 -8.18 15.28 -9.91
C VAL A 177 -8.46 14.26 -11.01
N LEU A 178 -8.16 14.61 -12.26
CA LEU A 178 -8.37 13.73 -13.39
C LEU A 178 -7.45 12.50 -13.33
N GLY A 179 -6.18 12.67 -12.93
CA GLY A 179 -5.26 11.56 -12.69
C GLY A 179 -5.76 10.61 -11.59
N MET A 180 -6.24 11.16 -10.47
CA MET A 180 -6.81 10.37 -9.38
C MET A 180 -8.05 9.58 -9.80
N LEU A 181 -8.94 10.19 -10.60
CA LEU A 181 -10.13 9.54 -11.11
C LEU A 181 -9.78 8.44 -12.11
N VAL A 182 -8.93 8.72 -13.10
CA VAL A 182 -8.56 7.75 -14.14
C VAL A 182 -7.84 6.55 -13.53
N ASP A 183 -6.79 6.78 -12.74
CA ASP A 183 -6.02 5.67 -12.16
C ASP A 183 -6.84 4.90 -11.12
N GLY A 184 -7.53 5.61 -10.21
CA GLY A 184 -8.39 4.98 -9.22
C GLY A 184 -9.51 4.12 -9.83
N THR A 185 -10.16 4.61 -10.89
CA THR A 185 -11.19 3.85 -11.62
C THR A 185 -10.61 2.68 -12.41
N LEU A 186 -9.48 2.85 -13.08
CA LEU A 186 -8.83 1.80 -13.87
C LEU A 186 -8.38 0.64 -12.99
N VAL A 187 -7.66 0.93 -11.91
CA VAL A 187 -7.20 -0.07 -10.95
C VAL A 187 -8.39 -0.79 -10.30
N THR A 188 -9.45 -0.05 -9.93
CA THR A 188 -10.67 -0.66 -9.38
C THR A 188 -11.38 -1.56 -10.39
N ALA A 189 -11.48 -1.13 -11.65
CA ALA A 189 -12.11 -1.91 -12.72
C ALA A 189 -11.32 -3.19 -13.02
N LEU A 190 -9.99 -3.11 -13.08
CA LEU A 190 -9.10 -4.26 -13.28
C LEU A 190 -9.17 -5.22 -12.09
N ALA A 191 -9.17 -4.70 -10.86
CA ALA A 191 -9.37 -5.50 -9.66
C ALA A 191 -10.75 -6.19 -9.67
N LEU A 192 -11.83 -5.53 -10.08
CA LEU A 192 -13.12 -6.20 -10.20
C LEU A 192 -13.08 -7.28 -11.30
N ARG A 193 -12.52 -6.97 -12.47
CA ARG A 193 -12.43 -7.90 -13.60
C ARG A 193 -11.71 -9.19 -13.27
N SER A 194 -10.54 -9.13 -12.64
CA SER A 194 -9.76 -10.35 -12.37
C SER A 194 -10.26 -11.11 -11.14
N PHE A 195 -10.86 -10.42 -10.18
CA PHE A 195 -11.23 -11.06 -8.91
C PHE A 195 -12.65 -11.63 -8.93
N PHE A 196 -13.56 -11.09 -9.75
CA PHE A 196 -14.94 -11.58 -9.86
C PHE A 196 -15.04 -13.02 -10.38
N PRO A 197 -14.28 -13.46 -11.41
CA PRO A 197 -14.29 -14.85 -11.89
C PRO A 197 -13.75 -15.84 -10.85
N ILE A 198 -12.71 -15.45 -10.10
CA ILE A 198 -12.10 -16.28 -9.05
C ILE A 198 -13.09 -16.46 -7.88
N LEU A 199 -13.74 -15.38 -7.46
CA LEU A 199 -14.79 -15.43 -6.43
C LEU A 199 -15.97 -16.29 -6.91
N TRP A 200 -16.44 -16.09 -8.14
CA TRP A 200 -17.53 -16.85 -8.74
C TRP A 200 -17.21 -18.35 -8.86
N PHE A 201 -15.99 -18.69 -9.27
CA PHE A 201 -15.52 -20.08 -9.38
C PHE A 201 -15.48 -20.76 -8.00
N ASN A 202 -14.94 -20.08 -6.98
CA ASN A 202 -14.89 -20.61 -5.62
C ASN A 202 -16.29 -20.74 -4.99
N LEU A 203 -17.19 -19.78 -5.21
CA LEU A 203 -18.58 -19.86 -4.80
C LEU A 203 -19.29 -21.05 -5.46
N ARG A 204 -19.20 -21.22 -6.78
CA ARG A 204 -19.81 -22.37 -7.48
C ARG A 204 -19.28 -23.71 -7.00
N ARG A 205 -17.97 -23.83 -6.72
CA ARG A 205 -17.38 -25.05 -6.13
C ARG A 205 -17.93 -25.36 -4.74
N THR A 206 -18.22 -24.33 -3.95
CA THR A 206 -18.79 -24.45 -2.61
C THR A 206 -20.23 -25.00 -2.64
N TRP A 207 -21.00 -24.63 -3.68
CA TRP A 207 -22.37 -25.11 -3.89
C TRP A 207 -22.44 -26.54 -4.48
N SER A 208 -21.38 -27.03 -5.13
CA SER A 208 -21.40 -28.25 -5.94
C SER A 208 -20.72 -29.49 -5.30
N SER A 209 -20.03 -29.38 -4.15
CA SER A 209 -19.20 -30.49 -3.62
C SER A 209 -19.65 -31.02 -2.25
N GLU A 210 -19.93 -32.32 -2.18
CA GLU A 210 -20.25 -33.14 -0.99
C GLU A 210 -19.02 -33.43 -0.07
N GLY A 211 -17.95 -32.64 -0.14
CA GLY A 211 -16.71 -32.89 0.62
C GLY A 211 -16.63 -32.14 1.96
N ILE A 212 -16.51 -32.87 3.08
CA ILE A 212 -16.42 -32.36 4.47
C ILE A 212 -15.22 -31.42 4.71
N LEU A 213 -14.15 -31.53 3.92
CA LEU A 213 -12.99 -30.62 4.01
C LEU A 213 -13.15 -29.31 3.21
N SER A 214 -14.08 -29.27 2.25
CA SER A 214 -14.32 -28.13 1.36
C SER A 214 -15.18 -27.06 2.00
N ARG A 215 -16.13 -27.45 2.87
CA ARG A 215 -17.13 -26.53 3.44
C ARG A 215 -16.56 -25.49 4.41
N LYS A 216 -15.57 -25.86 5.23
CA LYS A 216 -15.02 -24.97 6.29
C LYS A 216 -13.92 -24.03 5.77
N GLY A 217 -13.05 -24.54 4.88
CA GLY A 217 -12.06 -23.72 4.19
C GLY A 217 -12.69 -22.71 3.24
N ALA A 218 -13.75 -23.08 2.52
CA ALA A 218 -14.47 -22.19 1.62
C ALA A 218 -15.20 -21.05 2.35
N VAL A 219 -15.79 -21.30 3.52
CA VAL A 219 -16.41 -20.24 4.35
C VAL A 219 -15.36 -19.26 4.85
N PHE A 220 -14.20 -19.75 5.32
CA PHE A 220 -13.08 -18.90 5.73
C PHE A 220 -12.56 -18.04 4.57
N PHE A 221 -12.39 -18.64 3.38
CA PHE A 221 -11.99 -17.91 2.18
C PHE A 221 -13.04 -16.87 1.78
N SER A 222 -14.33 -17.21 1.82
CA SER A 222 -15.44 -16.30 1.49
C SER A 222 -15.56 -15.13 2.45
N ILE A 223 -15.15 -15.28 3.72
CA ILE A 223 -15.16 -14.20 4.71
C ILE A 223 -13.94 -13.29 4.53
N ILE A 224 -12.75 -13.84 4.25
CA ILE A 224 -11.52 -13.04 4.09
C ILE A 224 -11.50 -12.27 2.76
N TRP A 225 -12.07 -12.85 1.71
CA TRP A 225 -12.03 -12.29 0.37
C TRP A 225 -12.56 -10.84 0.23
N PRO A 226 -13.71 -10.45 0.81
CA PRO A 226 -14.17 -9.06 0.75
C PRO A 226 -13.22 -8.09 1.46
N PHE A 227 -12.49 -8.51 2.50
CA PHE A 227 -11.49 -7.67 3.15
C PHE A 227 -10.24 -7.47 2.27
N ILE A 228 -9.82 -8.52 1.54
CA ILE A 228 -8.73 -8.40 0.56
C ILE A 228 -9.15 -7.43 -0.55
N LEU A 229 -10.36 -7.57 -1.09
CA LEU A 229 -10.88 -6.67 -2.11
C LEU A 229 -10.95 -5.23 -1.61
N LEU A 230 -11.45 -5.01 -0.39
CA LEU A 230 -11.49 -3.70 0.25
C LEU A 230 -10.08 -3.12 0.40
N ALA A 231 -9.11 -3.89 0.89
CA ALA A 231 -7.73 -3.45 1.04
C ALA A 231 -7.11 -3.08 -0.32
N MET A 232 -7.37 -3.84 -1.38
CA MET A 232 -6.90 -3.53 -2.72
C MET A 232 -7.53 -2.25 -3.28
N VAL A 233 -8.83 -2.04 -3.08
CA VAL A 233 -9.50 -0.80 -3.49
C VAL A 233 -8.93 0.39 -2.73
N LEU A 234 -8.68 0.26 -1.43
CA LEU A 234 -8.05 1.33 -0.64
C LEU A 234 -6.62 1.64 -1.14
N MET A 235 -5.83 0.61 -1.46
CA MET A 235 -4.51 0.79 -2.05
C MET A 235 -4.56 1.42 -3.45
N ALA A 236 -5.58 1.08 -4.24
CA ALA A 236 -5.84 1.70 -5.55
C ALA A 236 -6.16 3.19 -5.44
N MET A 237 -6.99 3.57 -4.46
CA MET A 237 -7.30 4.98 -4.21
C MET A 237 -6.05 5.76 -3.78
N LEU A 238 -5.18 5.15 -2.96
CA LEU A 238 -3.90 5.74 -2.59
C LEU A 238 -2.96 5.86 -3.80
N GLY A 239 -2.88 4.84 -4.64
CA GLY A 239 -2.11 4.87 -5.90
C GLY A 239 -2.57 5.99 -6.82
N GLY A 240 -3.88 6.10 -7.05
CA GLY A 240 -4.47 7.16 -7.87
C GLY A 240 -4.22 8.55 -7.29
N PHE A 241 -4.23 8.71 -5.97
CA PHE A 241 -3.86 9.97 -5.33
C PHE A 241 -2.41 10.36 -5.64
N VAL A 242 -1.46 9.41 -5.53
CA VAL A 242 -0.05 9.64 -5.86
C VAL A 242 0.14 9.96 -7.34
N ALA A 243 -0.52 9.21 -8.24
CA ALA A 243 -0.49 9.46 -9.67
C ALA A 243 -1.08 10.83 -10.03
N GLY A 244 -2.18 11.23 -9.38
CA GLY A 244 -2.78 12.56 -9.52
C GLY A 244 -1.80 13.66 -9.11
N LEU A 245 -1.15 13.54 -7.95
CA LEU A 245 -0.14 14.50 -7.52
C LEU A 245 1.04 14.57 -8.49
N GLY A 246 1.51 13.43 -9.00
CA GLY A 246 2.55 13.38 -10.03
C GLY A 246 2.16 14.13 -11.30
N ALA A 247 0.91 13.97 -11.75
CA ALA A 247 0.39 14.71 -12.90
C ALA A 247 0.38 16.22 -12.64
N SER A 248 -0.06 16.66 -11.46
CA SER A 248 -0.03 18.08 -11.07
C SER A 248 1.38 18.66 -11.05
N VAL A 249 2.37 17.90 -10.57
CA VAL A 249 3.78 18.33 -10.55
C VAL A 249 4.31 18.49 -11.97
N ILE A 250 4.00 17.58 -12.88
CA ILE A 250 4.48 17.67 -14.28
C ILE A 250 3.85 18.85 -15.02
N VAL A 251 2.54 19.12 -14.83
CA VAL A 251 1.90 20.33 -15.38
C VAL A 251 2.56 21.58 -14.83
N TRP A 252 2.98 21.56 -13.56
CA TRP A 252 3.69 22.67 -12.97
C TRP A 252 5.10 22.85 -13.55
N GLU A 253 5.88 21.79 -13.73
CA GLU A 253 7.24 21.90 -14.27
C GLU A 253 7.27 22.30 -15.76
N GLU A 254 6.44 21.66 -16.57
CA GLU A 254 6.43 21.84 -18.03
C GLU A 254 5.59 23.04 -18.48
N GLN A 255 4.82 23.65 -17.57
CA GLN A 255 3.87 24.72 -17.86
C GLN A 255 2.87 24.35 -18.98
N ASP A 256 2.56 23.06 -19.14
CA ASP A 256 1.67 22.53 -20.18
C ASP A 256 0.78 21.41 -19.62
N VAL A 257 -0.53 21.59 -19.69
CA VAL A 257 -1.55 20.62 -19.23
C VAL A 257 -1.47 19.32 -20.04
N HIS A 258 -1.10 19.39 -21.31
CA HIS A 258 -0.97 18.20 -22.16
C HIS A 258 0.09 17.23 -21.66
N MET A 259 1.15 17.72 -21.01
CA MET A 259 2.16 16.86 -20.40
C MET A 259 1.62 16.11 -19.18
N GLY A 260 0.75 16.75 -18.39
CA GLY A 260 0.02 16.08 -17.31
C GLY A 260 -0.86 14.94 -17.82
N PHE A 261 -1.60 15.16 -18.90
CA PHE A 261 -2.41 14.10 -19.53
C PHE A 261 -1.56 12.93 -20.05
N LYS A 262 -0.42 13.23 -20.70
CA LYS A 262 0.51 12.18 -21.16
C LYS A 262 1.04 11.36 -20.00
N TYR A 263 1.34 11.99 -18.87
CA TYR A 263 1.77 11.29 -17.66
C TYR A 263 0.67 10.36 -17.12
N ILE A 264 -0.57 10.83 -17.03
CA ILE A 264 -1.70 10.00 -16.58
C ILE A 264 -1.87 8.76 -17.46
N VAL A 265 -1.80 8.94 -18.79
CA VAL A 265 -1.88 7.82 -19.74
C VAL A 265 -0.69 6.87 -19.61
N ALA A 266 0.52 7.41 -19.36
CA ALA A 266 1.72 6.60 -19.15
C ALA A 266 1.63 5.77 -17.87
N ALA A 267 1.23 6.37 -16.75
CA ALA A 267 1.03 5.67 -15.48
C ALA A 267 -0.03 4.57 -15.60
N ALA A 268 -1.16 4.87 -16.25
CA ALA A 268 -2.20 3.88 -16.53
C ALA A 268 -1.71 2.71 -17.41
N ALA A 269 -0.87 3.00 -18.41
CA ALA A 269 -0.33 1.96 -19.29
C ALA A 269 0.70 1.08 -18.57
N GLU A 270 1.54 1.65 -17.71
CA GLU A 270 2.48 0.88 -16.89
C GLU A 270 1.72 -0.03 -15.92
N PHE A 271 0.64 0.46 -15.31
CA PHE A 271 -0.21 -0.36 -14.47
C PHE A 271 -0.87 -1.51 -15.24
N ASP A 272 -1.42 -1.25 -16.43
CA ASP A 272 -2.00 -2.27 -17.32
C ASP A 272 -0.95 -3.35 -17.66
N GLU A 273 0.29 -2.95 -17.97
CA GLU A 273 1.37 -3.89 -18.29
C GLU A 273 1.77 -4.78 -17.08
N VAL A 274 1.94 -4.18 -15.90
CA VAL A 274 2.26 -4.92 -14.68
C VAL A 274 1.14 -5.88 -14.33
N PHE A 275 -0.11 -5.42 -14.43
CA PHE A 275 -1.29 -6.22 -14.17
C PHE A 275 -1.39 -7.40 -15.15
N ARG A 276 -1.13 -7.15 -16.43
CA ARG A 276 -1.08 -8.17 -17.49
C ARG A 276 -0.03 -9.24 -17.21
N ARG A 277 1.17 -8.84 -16.79
CA ARG A 277 2.24 -9.78 -16.43
C ARG A 277 1.85 -10.67 -15.25
N TRP A 278 1.08 -10.13 -14.31
CA TRP A 278 0.55 -10.89 -13.19
C TRP A 278 -0.60 -11.82 -13.57
N SER A 279 -1.53 -11.36 -14.42
CA SER A 279 -2.73 -12.11 -14.81
C SER A 279 -2.47 -13.15 -15.90
N GLY A 280 -1.42 -12.99 -16.70
CA GLY A 280 -1.12 -13.83 -17.86
C GLY A 280 -2.08 -13.63 -19.03
N GLU A 281 -2.87 -12.55 -19.06
CA GLU A 281 -3.74 -12.20 -20.19
C GLU A 281 -2.94 -11.51 -21.31
N ASP A 282 -3.30 -11.70 -22.59
CA ASP A 282 -2.61 -11.10 -23.76
C ASP A 282 -3.38 -9.91 -24.37
N VAL A 283 -4.49 -9.47 -23.77
CA VAL A 283 -5.34 -8.41 -24.31
C VAL A 283 -4.84 -7.03 -23.87
N VAL A 284 -4.57 -6.14 -24.84
CA VAL A 284 -4.06 -4.77 -24.61
C VAL A 284 -5.23 -3.79 -24.51
N LEU A 285 -5.40 -3.13 -23.37
CA LEU A 285 -6.45 -2.11 -23.19
C LEU A 285 -5.96 -0.70 -23.55
N LEU A 286 -4.70 -0.37 -23.24
CA LEU A 286 -4.08 0.90 -23.58
C LEU A 286 -2.72 0.64 -24.21
N LYS A 287 -2.59 0.90 -25.52
CA LYS A 287 -1.30 0.81 -26.22
C LYS A 287 -0.66 2.20 -26.24
N PRO A 288 0.34 2.51 -25.39
CA PRO A 288 1.00 3.80 -25.47
C PRO A 288 1.81 3.89 -26.77
N SER A 289 1.49 4.88 -27.61
CA SER A 289 2.18 5.16 -28.88
C SER A 289 3.64 5.63 -28.70
N TYR A 290 4.18 5.62 -27.48
CA TYR A 290 5.51 6.12 -27.14
C TYR A 290 6.52 5.03 -26.75
N SER A 291 6.20 3.73 -26.84
CA SER A 291 7.12 2.65 -26.41
C SER A 291 8.49 2.67 -27.12
N THR A 292 8.60 3.29 -28.30
CA THR A 292 9.89 3.44 -29.00
C THR A 292 10.69 4.70 -28.61
N ARG A 293 10.11 5.65 -27.86
CA ARG A 293 10.81 6.87 -27.38
C ARG A 293 10.92 6.97 -25.86
N ALA A 294 10.11 6.23 -25.10
CA ALA A 294 10.15 6.23 -23.64
C ALA A 294 11.44 5.61 -23.07
N SER A 295 12.05 4.64 -23.77
CA SER A 295 13.40 4.16 -23.44
C SER A 295 14.42 5.29 -23.53
N THR A 296 14.39 6.07 -24.63
CA THR A 296 15.27 7.23 -24.84
C THR A 296 15.00 8.38 -23.87
N ALA A 297 13.74 8.59 -23.45
CA ALA A 297 13.38 9.60 -22.47
C ALA A 297 13.78 9.20 -21.04
N SER A 298 13.57 7.94 -20.64
CA SER A 298 14.04 7.45 -19.33
C SER A 298 15.57 7.43 -19.24
N GLU A 299 16.26 7.11 -20.35
CA GLU A 299 17.71 7.25 -20.45
C GLU A 299 18.15 8.72 -20.37
N MET A 300 17.43 9.66 -21.01
CA MET A 300 17.70 11.10 -20.89
C MET A 300 17.40 11.67 -19.49
N PHE A 301 16.36 11.20 -18.80
CA PHE A 301 16.03 11.60 -17.42
C PHE A 301 17.06 11.06 -16.42
N SER A 302 17.49 9.81 -16.58
CA SER A 302 18.61 9.21 -15.85
C SER A 302 19.92 9.96 -16.08
N PHE A 303 20.23 10.31 -17.35
CA PHE A 303 21.44 11.08 -17.69
C PHE A 303 21.40 12.51 -17.15
N ARG A 304 20.24 13.18 -17.10
CA ARG A 304 20.12 14.54 -16.56
C ARG A 304 20.23 14.59 -15.03
N ILE A 305 19.69 13.60 -14.32
CA ILE A 305 19.83 13.52 -12.86
C ILE A 305 21.29 13.25 -12.46
N LEU A 306 22.03 12.45 -13.23
CA LEU A 306 23.45 12.21 -12.96
C LEU A 306 24.37 13.40 -13.33
N LYS A 307 23.99 14.21 -14.33
CA LYS A 307 24.79 15.39 -14.74
C LYS A 307 24.51 16.65 -13.90
N GLY A 308 23.45 16.66 -13.10
CA GLY A 308 23.13 17.73 -12.14
C GLY A 308 23.76 17.55 -10.74
N SER A 309 24.58 16.51 -10.56
CA SER A 309 25.25 16.17 -9.29
C SER A 309 26.79 16.28 -9.37
N ILE A 310 27.31 17.25 -10.15
CA ILE A 310 28.71 17.71 -10.09
C ILE A 310 28.73 19.23 -10.10
#